data_AF-A0AAV1W859-F1
#
_entry.id   AF-A0AAV1W859-F1
#
_cell.length_a   1.000
_cell.length_b   1.000
_cell.length_c   1.000
_cell.angle_alpha   90.00
_cell.angle_beta   90.00
_cell.angle_gamma   90.00
#
_symmetry.space_group_name_H-M   'P 1'
#
loop_
_entity.id
_entity.type
_entity.pdbx_description
1 polymer ?
#
loop_
_entity_poly.entity_id
_entity_poly.type
_entity_poly.pdbx_seq_one_letter_code
_entity_poly.pdbx_strand_id
1 'polypeptide(L)'
;MRHYVHCYALHCLDEDVSNELRGVFKERGENVGAWRQACYKPLVVIVARQGWDIDAIFNAHPRLSIWYVPTKLRQLSHSERNNATASTSVGSDHLHF
;
A
#
# COMPACT_ATOMS: atom_id res chain seq x y z
N MET A 1 3.20 14.36 -12.73
CA MET A 1 2.41 14.12 -11.50
C MET A 1 2.06 12.65 -11.26
N ARG A 2 1.48 11.92 -12.22
CA ARG A 2 0.99 10.52 -12.02
C ARG A 2 1.99 9.53 -11.41
N HIS A 3 3.30 9.68 -11.68
CA HIS A 3 4.32 8.75 -11.20
C HIS A 3 4.50 8.72 -9.68
N TYR A 4 4.14 9.78 -8.95
CA TYR A 4 4.36 9.92 -7.51
C TYR A 4 3.07 9.94 -6.69
N VAL A 5 1.93 9.64 -7.32
CA VAL A 5 0.62 9.69 -6.66
C VAL A 5 0.56 8.72 -5.48
N HIS A 6 1.17 7.53 -5.58
CA HIS A 6 1.23 6.60 -4.45
C HIS A 6 2.14 7.11 -3.33
N CYS A 7 3.25 7.80 -3.61
CA CYS A 7 4.05 8.45 -2.57
C CYS A 7 3.24 9.52 -1.81
N TYR A 8 2.47 10.31 -2.55
CA TYR A 8 1.56 11.30 -1.97
C TYR A 8 0.40 10.65 -1.19
N ALA A 9 -0.13 9.54 -1.69
CA ALA A 9 -1.16 8.78 -0.99
C ALA A 9 -0.65 8.22 0.34
N LEU A 10 0.58 7.70 0.38
CA LEU A 10 1.20 7.27 1.63
C LEU A 10 1.26 8.43 2.62
N HIS A 11 1.76 9.59 2.20
CA HIS A 11 1.81 10.78 3.06
C HIS A 11 0.42 11.24 3.54
N CYS A 12 -0.60 11.12 2.69
CA CYS A 12 -1.96 11.49 3.07
C CYS A 12 -2.59 10.53 4.09
N LEU A 13 -2.33 9.23 3.95
CA LEU A 13 -2.96 8.18 4.75
C LEU A 13 -2.18 7.89 6.04
N ASP A 14 -0.86 8.07 6.03
CA ASP A 14 0.03 7.84 7.15
C ASP A 14 1.29 8.72 6.99
N GLU A 15 1.21 9.93 7.53
CA GLU A 15 2.28 10.92 7.44
C GLU A 15 3.54 10.48 8.21
N ASP A 16 3.36 9.82 9.36
CA ASP A 16 4.47 9.35 10.19
C ASP A 16 5.30 8.28 9.47
N VAL A 17 4.64 7.27 8.90
CA VAL A 17 5.32 6.24 8.08
C VAL A 17 5.96 6.86 6.83
N SER A 18 5.33 7.86 6.22
CA SER A 18 5.91 8.58 5.09
C SER A 18 7.20 9.31 5.48
N ASN A 19 7.20 9.99 6.62
CA ASN A 19 8.33 10.76 7.14
C ASN A 19 9.48 9.83 7.56
N GLU A 20 9.18 8.73 8.27
CA GLU A 20 10.16 7.71 8.62
C GLU A 20 10.82 7.12 7.36
N LEU A 21 10.02 6.71 6.37
CA LEU A 21 10.54 6.13 5.13
C LEU A 21 11.44 7.11 4.37
N ARG A 22 11.08 8.40 4.35
CA ARG A 22 11.92 9.46 3.76
C ARG A 22 13.24 9.63 4.52
N GLY A 23 13.19 9.59 5.85
CA GLY A 23 14.38 9.64 6.72
C GLY A 23 15.34 8.50 6.42
N VAL A 24 14.85 7.26 6.48
CA VAL A 24 15.65 6.04 6.24
C VAL A 24 16.32 6.05 4.87
N PHE A 25 15.58 6.40 3.80
CA PHE A 25 16.14 6.41 2.45
C PHE A 25 17.13 7.56 2.25
N LYS A 26 16.90 8.72 2.89
CA LYS A 26 17.86 9.84 2.87
C LYS A 26 19.16 9.48 3.57
N GLU A 27 19.09 8.88 4.76
CA GLU A 27 20.26 8.47 5.55
C GLU A 27 21.11 7.42 4.81
N ARG A 28 20.46 6.51 4.07
CA ARG A 28 21.14 5.48 3.27
C ARG A 28 21.68 6.00 1.93
N GLY A 29 21.43 7.27 1.57
CA GLY A 29 21.84 7.82 0.27
C GLY A 29 21.14 7.17 -0.93
N GLU A 30 19.93 6.62 -0.72
CA GLU A 30 19.18 5.94 -1.75
C GLU A 30 18.61 6.93 -2.78
N ASN A 31 18.51 6.49 -4.03
CA ASN A 31 17.93 7.33 -5.08
C ASN A 31 16.40 7.44 -4.96
N VAL A 32 15.81 8.47 -5.58
CA VAL A 32 14.37 8.73 -5.57
C VAL A 32 13.57 7.55 -6.13
N GLY A 33 14.13 6.81 -7.09
CA GLY A 33 13.51 5.62 -7.67
C GLY A 33 13.32 4.50 -6.64
N ALA A 34 14.33 4.23 -5.82
CA ALA A 34 14.29 3.24 -4.76
C ALA A 34 13.26 3.61 -3.68
N TRP A 35 13.29 4.85 -3.19
CA TRP A 35 12.31 5.37 -2.24
C TRP A 35 10.88 5.30 -2.78
N ARG A 36 10.70 5.71 -4.05
CA ARG A 36 9.41 5.65 -4.73
C ARG A 36 8.87 4.22 -4.80
N GLN A 37 9.69 3.21 -5.08
CA GLN A 37 9.24 1.82 -5.08
C GLN A 37 8.88 1.35 -3.66
N ALA A 38 9.68 1.74 -2.67
CA ALA A 38 9.44 1.36 -1.27
C ALA A 38 8.09 1.86 -0.73
N CYS A 39 7.57 2.99 -1.23
CA CYS A 39 6.28 3.54 -0.83
C CYS A 39 5.09 2.58 -1.06
N TYR A 40 5.18 1.61 -1.99
CA TYR A 40 4.07 0.67 -2.25
C TYR A 40 3.82 -0.29 -1.08
N LYS A 41 4.88 -0.75 -0.41
CA LYS A 41 4.77 -1.75 0.66
C LYS A 41 3.90 -1.29 1.84
N PRO A 42 4.17 -0.13 2.49
CA PRO A 42 3.32 0.34 3.58
C PRO A 42 1.89 0.65 3.13
N LEU A 43 1.71 1.14 1.90
CA LEU A 43 0.37 1.36 1.35
C LEU A 43 -0.46 0.08 1.25
N VAL A 44 0.13 -1.01 0.76
CA VAL A 44 -0.56 -2.31 0.70
C VAL A 44 -0.95 -2.78 2.11
N VAL A 45 -0.09 -2.57 3.11
CA VAL A 45 -0.40 -2.90 4.51
C VAL A 45 -1.60 -2.08 5.03
N ILE A 46 -1.68 -0.79 4.70
CA ILE A 46 -2.84 0.06 5.04
C ILE A 46 -4.11 -0.46 4.36
N VAL A 47 -4.02 -0.80 3.06
CA VAL A 47 -5.15 -1.34 2.27
C VAL A 47 -5.66 -2.65 2.84
N ALA A 48 -4.76 -3.55 3.24
CA ALA A 48 -5.10 -4.82 3.86
C ALA A 48 -5.90 -4.64 5.16
N ARG A 49 -5.49 -3.67 6.00
CA ARG A 49 -6.17 -3.34 7.26
C ARG A 49 -7.56 -2.74 7.06
N GLN A 50 -7.84 -2.18 5.89
CA GLN A 50 -9.10 -1.52 5.55
C GLN A 50 -9.96 -2.33 4.55
N GLY A 51 -9.77 -3.66 4.49
CA GLY A 51 -10.66 -4.54 3.73
C GLY A 51 -10.35 -4.65 2.24
N TRP A 52 -9.14 -4.26 1.81
CA TRP A 52 -8.62 -4.41 0.45
C TRP A 52 -9.27 -3.53 -0.63
N ASP A 53 -10.11 -2.57 -0.27
CA ASP A 53 -10.77 -1.67 -1.23
C ASP A 53 -10.01 -0.35 -1.38
N ILE A 54 -8.97 -0.35 -2.21
CA ILE A 54 -8.15 0.84 -2.46
C ILE A 54 -8.93 2.00 -3.08
N ASP A 55 -9.99 1.73 -3.84
CA ASP A 55 -10.84 2.76 -4.44
C ASP A 55 -11.62 3.50 -3.36
N ALA A 56 -12.25 2.75 -2.45
CA ALA A 56 -12.97 3.33 -1.32
C ALA A 56 -12.04 4.19 -0.46
N ILE A 57 -10.81 3.73 -0.20
CA ILE A 57 -9.81 4.47 0.59
C ILE A 57 -9.46 5.81 -0.08
N PHE A 58 -9.19 5.81 -1.39
CA PHE A 58 -8.89 7.05 -2.12
C PHE A 58 -10.08 8.00 -2.13
N ASN A 59 -11.28 7.48 -2.40
CA ASN A 59 -12.50 8.28 -2.47
C ASN A 59 -12.91 8.88 -1.13
N ALA A 60 -12.64 8.19 -0.01
CA ALA A 60 -12.97 8.67 1.33
C ALA A 60 -12.05 9.80 1.81
N HIS A 61 -10.83 9.92 1.28
CA HIS A 61 -9.87 10.91 1.75
C HIS A 61 -9.95 12.23 0.94
N PRO A 62 -10.21 13.40 1.57
CA PRO A 62 -10.49 14.66 0.86
C PRO A 62 -9.41 15.11 -0.13
N ARG A 63 -8.13 14.80 0.15
CA ARG A 63 -7.00 15.16 -0.72
C ARG A 63 -6.72 14.12 -1.81
N LEU A 64 -7.27 12.91 -1.69
CA LEU A 64 -7.00 11.79 -2.60
C LEU A 64 -8.16 11.50 -3.55
N SER A 65 -9.39 11.88 -3.21
CA SER A 65 -10.59 11.61 -4.02
C SER A 65 -10.55 12.21 -5.43
N ILE A 66 -9.72 13.24 -5.64
CA ILE A 66 -9.49 13.86 -6.96
C ILE A 66 -8.40 13.14 -7.79
N TRP A 67 -7.74 12.13 -7.23
CA TRP A 67 -6.66 11.40 -7.88
C TRP A 67 -7.11 10.01 -8.30
N TYR A 68 -6.80 9.64 -9.55
CA TYR A 68 -6.94 8.24 -9.96
C TYR A 68 -5.96 7.35 -9.19
N VAL A 69 -6.47 6.22 -8.68
CA VAL A 69 -5.62 5.19 -8.05
C VAL A 69 -4.62 4.64 -9.09
N PRO A 70 -3.31 4.63 -8.81
CA PRO A 70 -2.31 4.08 -9.72
C PRO A 70 -2.54 2.59 -10.02
N THR A 71 -2.46 2.22 -11.30
CA THR A 71 -2.68 0.83 -11.76
C THR A 71 -1.81 -0.18 -11.02
N LYS A 72 -0.53 0.15 -10.79
CA LYS A 72 0.40 -0.74 -10.08
C LYS A 72 -0.02 -0.97 -8.62
N LEU A 73 -0.58 0.04 -7.95
CA LEU A 73 -1.06 -0.10 -6.57
C LEU A 73 -2.27 -1.04 -6.50
N ARG A 74 -3.21 -0.93 -7.45
CA ARG A 74 -4.35 -1.86 -7.57
C ARG A 74 -3.87 -3.28 -7.77
N GLN A 75 -2.96 -3.50 -8.71
CA GLN A 75 -2.40 -4.82 -9.01
C GLN A 75 -1.76 -5.45 -7.78
N LEU A 76 -0.89 -4.71 -7.07
CA LEU A 76 -0.25 -5.20 -5.85
C LEU A 76 -1.27 -5.52 -4.75
N SER A 77 -2.28 -4.67 -4.56
CA SER A 77 -3.34 -4.91 -3.57
C SER A 77 -4.14 -6.17 -3.88
N HIS A 78 -4.47 -6.43 -5.15
CA HIS A 78 -5.14 -7.66 -5.57
C HIS A 78 -4.26 -8.90 -5.38
N SER A 79 -2.99 -8.84 -5.78
CA SER A 79 -2.05 -9.96 -5.61
C SER A 79 -1.88 -10.35 -4.14
N GLU A 80 -1.73 -9.36 -3.26
CA GLU A 80 -1.53 -9.57 -1.82
C GLU A 80 -2.80 -10.04 -1.13
N ARG A 81 -3.98 -9.53 -1.53
CA ARG A 81 -5.27 -10.07 -1.07
C ARG A 81 -5.40 -11.55 -1.39
N ASN A 82 -5.12 -11.93 -2.63
CA ASN A 82 -5.21 -13.32 -3.08
C ASN A 82 -4.26 -14.22 -2.29
N ASN A 83 -3.03 -13.75 -2.06
CA ASN A 83 -2.04 -14.46 -1.25
C ASN A 83 -2.50 -14.63 0.21
N ALA A 84 -3.09 -13.60 0.80
CA ALA A 84 -3.66 -13.65 2.14
C ALA A 84 -4.80 -14.67 2.25
N THR A 85 -5.72 -14.69 1.26
CA THR A 85 -6.83 -15.66 1.23
C THR A 85 -6.35 -17.09 1.01
N ALA A 86 -5.35 -17.30 0.16
CA ALA A 86 -4.76 -18.63 -0.08
C ALA A 86 -4.06 -19.16 1.18
N SER A 87 -3.40 -18.28 1.93
CA SER A 87 -2.75 -18.62 3.21
C SER A 87 -3.76 -19.01 4.29
N THR A 88 -4.95 -18.41 4.29
CA THR A 88 -6.02 -18.79 5.23
C THR A 88 -6.71 -20.11 4.88
N SER A 89 -6.76 -20.50 3.60
CA SER A 89 -7.39 -21.77 3.20
C SER A 89 -6.59 -23.01 3.60
N VAL A 90 -5.25 -22.94 3.62
CA VAL A 90 -4.40 -24.09 4.03
C VAL A 90 -4.41 -24.35 5.55
N GLY A 91 -4.90 -23.41 6.37
CA GLY A 91 -4.97 -23.56 7.82
C GLY A 91 -6.22 -24.29 8.34
N SER A 92 -7.22 -24.53 7.48
CA SER A 92 -8.55 -25.02 7.90
C SER A 92 -8.78 -26.53 7.65
N ASP A 93 -7.87 -27.22 6.95
CA ASP A 93 -8.03 -28.65 6.61
C ASP A 93 -7.44 -29.63 7.64
N HIS A 94 -6.88 -29.13 8.74
CA HIS A 94 -6.33 -29.99 9.80
C HIS A 94 -7.06 -29.77 11.11
N LEU A 95 -8.23 -30.39 11.29
CA LEU A 95 -8.75 -30.92 12.56
C LEU A 95 -10.16 -31.53 12.33
N HIS A 96 -10.19 -32.83 12.05
CA HIS A 96 -11.36 -33.67 12.28
C HIS A 96 -10.85 -34.98 12.92
N PHE A 97 -11.11 -35.15 14.21
CA PHE A 97 -11.03 -36.41 14.95
C PHE A 97 -12.33 -36.53 15.75
#